data_AF-A0A8H5KND5-F1
#
_entry.id   AF-A0A8H5KND5-F1
#
_cell.length_a   1.000
_cell.length_b   1.000
_cell.length_c   1.000
_cell.angle_alpha   90.00
_cell.angle_beta   90.00
_cell.angle_gamma   90.00
#
_symmetry.space_group_name_H-M   'P 1'
#
loop_
_entity.id
_entity.type
_entity.pdbx_description
1 polymer ?
#
loop_
_entity_poly.entity_id
_entity_poly.type
_entity_poly.pdbx_seq_one_letter_code
_entity_poly.pdbx_strand_id
1 'polypeptide(L)'
;MYSTNHDLAGNPSSCEWGNMSWGHLVSRDLLTWRSAPVLPVLVPDQLYDSEGVFTGCWVPTTDASDKTLRVAYSSVKHLPFHWSTPPYPRHAAGLALATSHDGGITWEKSPRNPILPGEPDDLNITGFRDPYVTAPLPIHHSGPVNLYGLISGGIQDLGPTTFLYEISQENLENWKYLNPLVDVPLRFQPSDKWSGNYGINWECTNLVTLYAGDVSRHFLIIGAEGDIEKEHVEKDSERPGVPSRTIRSQLWMSGHLTTNDEGIIKFRYEHGGFLDNGPYYAANSFLDPIGNRRIVHGWIPEEDITAGAAKAKGWNGSLAILREVFLLRIPNVKGTCRSGLSEIYPFECLEQPDGSTTVLTLGVRPIREMSRLRETSARTIELESRAMLHGSGTSASRMITRTESPSWELEAEIAVRPGCHSVGFHLRHSDDLSIRTTITFCIADETILVDRTASNDDRTINKCPDAGPFTLLALTRPDAGDEVIWEKLRVRIFSDGDILEIFANDRFVLATMVYSENYSPDMGGITAFATGDINSVSFETVKVWDGLDVKYITKET
;
A
#
# COMPACT_ATOMS: atom_id res chain seq x y z
N MET A 1 -2.34 -12.49 -19.29
CA MET A 1 -3.42 -12.28 -18.30
C MET A 1 -2.73 -12.11 -16.97
N TYR A 2 -3.10 -11.07 -16.22
CA TYR A 2 -2.70 -10.91 -14.83
C TYR A 2 -3.55 -11.83 -13.97
N SER A 3 -2.95 -12.43 -12.94
CA SER A 3 -3.61 -13.32 -11.99
C SER A 3 -3.30 -12.87 -10.56
N THR A 4 -4.33 -12.72 -9.73
CA THR A 4 -4.22 -12.31 -8.32
C THR A 4 -4.17 -13.48 -7.34
N ASN A 5 -3.92 -14.70 -7.83
CA ASN A 5 -3.97 -15.93 -7.01
C ASN A 5 -3.27 -15.84 -5.67
N HIS A 6 -2.12 -15.17 -5.64
CA HIS A 6 -1.26 -15.03 -4.49
C HIS A 6 -1.85 -14.31 -3.27
N ASP A 7 -2.99 -13.59 -3.38
CA ASP A 7 -3.43 -12.67 -2.32
C ASP A 7 -4.94 -12.50 -2.12
N LEU A 8 -5.78 -13.30 -2.78
CA LEU A 8 -7.19 -13.45 -2.36
C LEU A 8 -7.32 -14.56 -1.32
N ALA A 9 -6.43 -14.54 -0.32
CA ALA A 9 -6.58 -15.38 0.86
C ALA A 9 -7.80 -14.87 1.62
N GLY A 10 -8.85 -15.67 1.65
CA GLY A 10 -10.10 -15.31 2.31
C GLY A 10 -10.82 -16.54 2.83
N ASN A 11 -11.82 -16.30 3.69
CA ASN A 11 -12.75 -17.33 4.09
C ASN A 11 -13.93 -17.35 3.10
N PRO A 12 -14.05 -18.34 2.20
CA PRO A 12 -15.14 -18.37 1.23
C PRO A 12 -16.52 -18.62 1.88
N SER A 13 -16.55 -19.00 3.16
CA SER A 13 -17.76 -19.39 3.88
C SER A 13 -18.22 -18.40 4.95
N SER A 14 -17.44 -17.35 5.25
CA SER A 14 -17.73 -16.40 6.32
C SER A 14 -17.09 -15.03 6.10
N CYS A 15 -17.63 -14.00 6.76
CA CYS A 15 -17.01 -12.68 6.90
C CYS A 15 -15.96 -12.64 8.04
N GLU A 16 -15.77 -13.76 8.73
CA GLU A 16 -14.75 -13.95 9.77
C GLU A 16 -13.58 -14.77 9.23
N TRP A 17 -12.40 -14.48 9.75
CA TRP A 17 -11.18 -15.19 9.40
C TRP A 17 -11.25 -16.67 9.76
N GLY A 18 -10.74 -17.54 8.88
CA GLY A 18 -10.72 -19.00 9.06
C GLY A 18 -10.82 -19.74 7.73
N ASN A 19 -10.42 -21.02 7.69
CA ASN A 19 -10.41 -21.84 6.46
C ASN A 19 -9.78 -21.11 5.26
N MET A 20 -8.66 -20.42 5.51
CA MET A 20 -8.03 -19.53 4.54
C MET A 20 -7.68 -20.29 3.27
N SER A 21 -8.23 -19.82 2.16
CA SER A 21 -8.12 -20.42 0.83
C SER A 21 -7.87 -19.31 -0.19
N TRP A 22 -7.27 -19.64 -1.33
CA TRP A 22 -7.04 -18.66 -2.39
C TRP A 22 -8.22 -18.60 -3.36
N GLY A 23 -8.81 -17.42 -3.50
CA GLY A 23 -9.61 -17.06 -4.66
C GLY A 23 -8.74 -16.77 -5.89
N HIS A 24 -9.35 -16.80 -7.08
CA HIS A 24 -8.67 -16.47 -8.34
C HIS A 24 -9.47 -15.49 -9.17
N LEU A 25 -8.89 -14.32 -9.41
CA LEU A 25 -9.33 -13.39 -10.45
C LEU A 25 -8.26 -13.25 -11.52
N VAL A 26 -8.69 -13.13 -12.78
CA VAL A 26 -7.84 -12.79 -13.91
C VAL A 26 -8.25 -11.47 -14.54
N SER A 27 -7.27 -10.71 -15.01
CA SER A 27 -7.50 -9.50 -15.79
C SER A 27 -6.61 -9.47 -17.03
N ARG A 28 -7.12 -8.87 -18.11
CA ARG A 28 -6.32 -8.54 -19.30
C ARG A 28 -5.77 -7.12 -19.26
N ASP A 29 -6.30 -6.31 -18.37
CA ASP A 29 -6.17 -4.86 -18.44
C ASP A 29 -6.02 -4.18 -17.08
N LEU A 30 -5.86 -4.96 -16.00
CA LEU A 30 -5.72 -4.53 -14.61
C LEU A 30 -6.93 -3.76 -14.04
N LEU A 31 -8.04 -3.66 -14.77
CA LEU A 31 -9.26 -2.99 -14.33
C LEU A 31 -10.45 -3.94 -14.25
N THR A 32 -10.64 -4.72 -15.32
CA THR A 32 -11.74 -5.66 -15.44
C THR A 32 -11.25 -7.03 -14.99
N TRP A 33 -11.94 -7.58 -14.00
CA TRP A 33 -11.58 -8.85 -13.38
C TRP A 33 -12.65 -9.89 -13.66
N ARG A 34 -12.23 -11.12 -13.94
CA ARG A 34 -13.11 -12.27 -14.10
C ARG A 34 -12.70 -13.33 -13.10
N SER A 35 -13.68 -13.87 -12.38
CA SER A 35 -13.47 -15.04 -11.53
C SER A 35 -13.09 -16.26 -12.36
N ALA A 36 -12.20 -17.08 -11.82
CA ALA A 36 -11.97 -18.40 -12.37
C ALA A 36 -13.25 -19.26 -12.30
N PRO A 37 -13.43 -20.22 -13.22
CA PRO A 37 -14.56 -21.14 -13.18
C PRO A 37 -14.64 -22.00 -11.91
N VAL A 38 -13.50 -22.26 -11.27
CA VAL A 38 -13.38 -23.04 -10.03
C VAL A 38 -12.89 -22.09 -8.93
N LEU A 39 -13.62 -22.05 -7.81
CA LEU A 39 -13.26 -21.28 -6.63
C LEU A 39 -13.66 -22.05 -5.37
N PRO A 40 -12.85 -22.00 -4.29
CA PRO A 40 -11.44 -21.57 -4.26
C PRO A 40 -10.51 -22.46 -5.12
N VAL A 41 -9.36 -21.93 -5.54
CA VAL A 41 -8.40 -22.65 -6.42
C VAL A 41 -7.28 -23.38 -5.67
N LEU A 42 -6.96 -22.93 -4.46
CA LEU A 42 -6.09 -23.62 -3.52
C LEU A 42 -6.76 -23.61 -2.15
N VAL A 43 -6.88 -24.79 -1.55
CA VAL A 43 -7.62 -25.05 -0.30
C VAL A 43 -6.77 -25.85 0.68
N PRO A 44 -7.06 -25.78 1.99
CA PRO A 44 -6.44 -26.67 2.98
C PRO A 44 -6.97 -28.10 2.80
N ASP A 45 -6.23 -28.94 2.08
CA ASP A 45 -6.61 -30.33 1.76
C ASP A 45 -5.49 -31.35 2.00
N GLN A 46 -4.34 -30.90 2.52
CA GLN A 46 -3.22 -31.74 2.89
C GLN A 46 -2.91 -31.60 4.38
N LEU A 47 -2.21 -32.58 4.96
CA LEU A 47 -1.82 -32.54 6.37
C LEU A 47 -0.90 -31.35 6.71
N TYR A 48 -0.12 -30.86 5.75
CA TYR A 48 0.84 -29.76 5.97
C TYR A 48 0.21 -28.37 5.87
N ASP A 49 -0.99 -28.26 5.31
CA ASP A 49 -1.75 -27.01 5.18
C ASP A 49 -3.16 -27.11 5.75
N SER A 50 -3.41 -28.11 6.61
CA SER A 50 -4.73 -28.47 7.13
C SER A 50 -5.45 -27.36 7.88
N GLU A 51 -4.71 -26.33 8.31
CA GLU A 51 -5.25 -25.18 9.04
C GLU A 51 -5.23 -23.88 8.22
N GLY A 52 -4.68 -23.90 7.00
CA GLY A 52 -4.84 -22.80 6.05
C GLY A 52 -3.79 -22.74 4.93
N VAL A 53 -4.22 -22.20 3.80
CA VAL A 53 -3.37 -21.76 2.69
C VAL A 53 -3.24 -20.24 2.78
N PHE A 54 -2.15 -19.78 3.38
CA PHE A 54 -1.91 -18.35 3.64
C PHE A 54 -1.20 -17.69 2.44
N THR A 55 -0.87 -16.41 2.56
CA THR A 55 -0.23 -15.57 1.53
C THR A 55 0.96 -16.27 0.86
N GLY A 56 1.20 -15.89 -0.39
CA GLY A 56 2.28 -16.41 -1.19
C GLY A 56 2.72 -15.46 -2.29
N CYS A 57 3.44 -15.99 -3.27
CA CYS A 57 3.92 -15.21 -4.41
C CYS A 57 4.09 -16.08 -5.66
N TRP A 58 4.27 -15.40 -6.78
CA TRP A 58 4.73 -16.01 -8.02
C TRP A 58 6.18 -16.45 -7.92
N VAL A 59 6.48 -17.68 -8.36
CA VAL A 59 7.85 -18.11 -8.63
C VAL A 59 8.17 -17.77 -10.10
N PRO A 60 9.08 -16.83 -10.37
CA PRO A 60 9.39 -16.42 -11.74
C PRO A 60 10.02 -17.58 -12.53
N THR A 61 9.62 -17.72 -13.80
CA THR A 61 10.30 -18.62 -14.74
C THR A 61 11.53 -17.92 -15.33
N THR A 62 12.59 -18.69 -15.56
CA THR A 62 13.80 -18.24 -16.26
C THR A 62 13.68 -18.44 -17.77
N ASP A 63 12.77 -19.31 -18.20
CA ASP A 63 12.43 -19.55 -19.60
C ASP A 63 11.10 -18.85 -19.92
N ALA A 64 11.17 -17.79 -20.73
CA ALA A 64 10.00 -17.04 -21.18
C ALA A 64 9.05 -17.86 -22.07
N SER A 65 9.49 -19.01 -22.59
CA SER A 65 8.64 -19.94 -23.32
C SER A 65 7.85 -20.88 -22.39
N ASP A 66 8.27 -21.02 -21.13
CA ASP A 66 7.53 -21.79 -20.13
C ASP A 66 6.27 -21.02 -19.70
N LYS A 67 5.12 -21.57 -20.09
CA LYS A 67 3.79 -21.03 -19.75
C LYS A 67 3.28 -21.58 -18.41
N THR A 68 4.07 -22.41 -17.74
CA THR A 68 3.73 -23.00 -16.47
C THR A 68 3.78 -21.95 -15.37
N LEU A 69 2.64 -21.77 -14.72
CA LEU A 69 2.46 -20.87 -13.60
C LEU A 69 2.86 -21.60 -12.32
N ARG A 70 3.70 -20.98 -11.49
CA ARG A 70 4.17 -21.56 -10.22
C ARG A 70 4.01 -20.57 -9.08
N VAL A 71 3.54 -21.05 -7.94
CA VAL A 71 3.39 -20.23 -6.73
C VAL A 71 4.07 -20.91 -5.55
N ALA A 72 4.64 -20.10 -4.68
CA ALA A 72 5.03 -20.48 -3.34
C ALA A 72 4.02 -19.88 -2.36
N TYR A 73 3.60 -20.63 -1.36
CA TYR A 73 2.64 -20.17 -0.35
C TYR A 73 2.96 -20.70 1.02
N SER A 74 2.42 -20.01 2.04
CA SER A 74 2.55 -20.45 3.43
C SER A 74 1.55 -21.56 3.71
N SER A 75 2.06 -22.75 4.01
CA SER A 75 1.24 -23.91 4.39
C SER A 75 1.08 -23.97 5.90
N VAL A 76 -0.13 -23.70 6.40
CA VAL A 76 -0.38 -23.60 7.84
C VAL A 76 -0.91 -24.91 8.40
N LYS A 77 -0.19 -25.43 9.39
CA LYS A 77 -0.46 -26.72 10.01
C LYS A 77 -1.01 -26.61 11.43
N HIS A 78 -0.62 -25.56 12.17
CA HIS A 78 -1.05 -25.37 13.55
C HIS A 78 -1.36 -23.91 13.85
N LEU A 79 -2.56 -23.64 14.35
CA LEU A 79 -3.05 -22.37 14.87
C LEU A 79 -3.47 -22.52 16.34
N PRO A 80 -3.56 -21.41 17.09
CA PRO A 80 -3.14 -20.07 16.72
C PRO A 80 -1.61 -19.90 16.84
N PHE A 81 -1.05 -19.02 16.01
CA PHE A 81 0.26 -18.41 16.24
C PHE A 81 0.14 -16.90 16.06
N HIS A 82 0.85 -16.14 16.88
CA HIS A 82 0.88 -14.69 16.81
C HIS A 82 2.14 -14.17 17.51
N TRP A 83 2.68 -13.03 17.05
CA TRP A 83 3.89 -12.45 17.62
C TRP A 83 3.75 -12.09 19.11
N SER A 84 2.53 -11.80 19.57
CA SER A 84 2.24 -11.44 20.97
C SER A 84 2.02 -12.63 21.91
N THR A 85 2.03 -13.86 21.40
CA THR A 85 1.82 -15.08 22.19
C THR A 85 3.04 -16.02 22.09
N PRO A 86 4.22 -15.60 22.57
CA PRO A 86 5.39 -16.47 22.57
C PRO A 86 5.24 -17.64 23.56
N PRO A 87 5.91 -18.78 23.32
CA PRO A 87 6.75 -19.06 22.15
C PRO A 87 5.93 -19.35 20.89
N TYR A 88 6.46 -18.99 19.71
CA TYR A 88 5.89 -19.42 18.44
C TYR A 88 5.85 -20.95 18.36
N PRO A 89 4.71 -21.58 18.02
CA PRO A 89 4.64 -23.04 17.95
C PRO A 89 5.50 -23.56 16.81
N ARG A 90 6.45 -24.46 17.11
CA ARG A 90 7.36 -25.00 16.12
C ARG A 90 6.59 -25.66 14.97
N HIS A 91 7.01 -25.40 13.72
CA HIS A 91 6.37 -25.96 12.52
C HIS A 91 4.88 -25.59 12.37
N ALA A 92 4.45 -24.46 12.94
CA ALA A 92 3.08 -23.98 12.80
C ALA A 92 2.74 -23.58 11.36
N ALA A 93 3.70 -22.97 10.67
CA ALA A 93 3.61 -22.63 9.26
C ALA A 93 4.89 -23.06 8.55
N GLY A 94 4.73 -23.61 7.35
CA GLY A 94 5.80 -23.99 6.44
C GLY A 94 5.63 -23.31 5.09
N LEU A 95 6.35 -23.81 4.09
CA LEU A 95 6.28 -23.34 2.71
C LEU A 95 5.97 -24.50 1.77
N ALA A 96 5.02 -24.29 0.88
CA ALA A 96 4.60 -25.26 -0.12
C ALA A 96 4.55 -24.62 -1.51
N LEU A 97 4.63 -25.45 -2.55
CA LEU A 97 4.57 -25.04 -3.95
C LEU A 97 3.34 -25.63 -4.65
N ALA A 98 2.78 -24.87 -5.59
CA ALA A 98 1.75 -25.37 -6.50
C ALA A 98 2.03 -24.88 -7.93
N THR A 99 1.56 -25.66 -8.89
CA THR A 99 1.78 -25.43 -10.32
C THR A 99 0.46 -25.43 -11.07
N SER A 100 0.34 -24.58 -12.09
CA SER A 100 -0.79 -24.54 -13.01
C SER A 100 -0.30 -24.56 -14.46
N HIS A 101 -0.94 -25.40 -15.27
CA HIS A 101 -0.64 -25.57 -16.71
C HIS A 101 -1.74 -25.00 -17.62
N ASP A 102 -2.81 -24.46 -17.04
CA ASP A 102 -4.01 -24.00 -17.75
C ASP A 102 -4.29 -22.50 -17.52
N GLY A 103 -3.26 -21.73 -17.18
CA GLY A 103 -3.37 -20.29 -16.99
C GLY A 103 -3.95 -19.86 -15.64
N GLY A 104 -3.87 -20.74 -14.63
CA GLY A 104 -4.25 -20.47 -13.25
C GLY A 104 -5.63 -21.03 -12.88
N ILE A 105 -6.31 -21.71 -13.79
CA ILE A 105 -7.67 -22.25 -13.58
C ILE A 105 -7.63 -23.41 -12.57
N THR A 106 -6.68 -24.32 -12.72
CA THR A 106 -6.43 -25.42 -11.78
C THR A 106 -5.00 -25.42 -11.29
N TRP A 107 -4.79 -25.92 -10.07
CA TRP A 107 -3.50 -25.96 -9.39
C TRP A 107 -3.21 -27.35 -8.83
N GLU A 108 -2.01 -27.84 -9.12
CA GLU A 108 -1.49 -29.10 -8.60
C GLU A 108 -0.42 -28.79 -7.53
N LYS A 109 -0.67 -29.24 -6.30
CA LYS A 109 0.31 -29.14 -5.20
C LYS A 109 1.47 -30.10 -5.47
N SER A 110 2.70 -29.64 -5.22
CA SER A 110 3.88 -30.49 -5.39
C SER A 110 3.81 -31.73 -4.48
N PRO A 111 4.19 -32.92 -4.98
CA PRO A 111 4.29 -34.13 -4.16
C PRO A 111 5.42 -34.06 -3.12
N ARG A 112 6.34 -33.08 -3.23
CA ARG A 112 7.38 -32.83 -2.23
C ARG A 112 6.96 -31.86 -1.13
N ASN A 113 5.72 -31.35 -1.16
CA ASN A 113 5.26 -30.45 -0.12
C ASN A 113 5.13 -31.14 1.25
N PRO A 114 5.33 -30.38 2.35
CA PRO A 114 5.82 -29.00 2.36
C PRO A 114 7.32 -28.98 2.03
N ILE A 115 7.75 -28.05 1.17
CA ILE A 115 9.16 -27.94 0.78
C ILE A 115 10.02 -27.38 1.91
N LEU A 116 9.42 -26.56 2.79
CA LEU A 116 9.96 -26.23 4.11
C LEU A 116 8.90 -26.60 5.16
N PRO A 117 9.19 -27.51 6.11
CA PRO A 117 8.21 -27.92 7.12
C PRO A 117 8.01 -26.85 8.21
N GLY A 118 8.90 -25.86 8.30
CA GLY A 118 8.83 -24.77 9.26
C GLY A 118 10.08 -23.90 9.23
N GLU A 119 10.17 -23.04 10.23
CA GLU A 119 11.28 -22.14 10.48
C GLU A 119 12.61 -22.86 10.82
N PRO A 120 13.77 -22.20 10.68
CA PRO A 120 15.07 -22.77 11.06
C PRO A 120 15.10 -23.27 12.52
N ASP A 121 15.74 -24.43 12.76
CA ASP A 121 15.68 -25.13 14.05
C ASP A 121 16.30 -24.37 15.23
N ASP A 122 17.34 -23.57 14.98
CA ASP A 122 18.08 -22.86 16.02
C ASP A 122 17.53 -21.47 16.34
N LEU A 123 16.35 -21.10 15.82
CA LEU A 123 15.77 -19.77 15.98
C LEU A 123 14.46 -19.79 16.76
N ASN A 124 14.38 -18.91 17.77
CA ASN A 124 13.13 -18.54 18.42
C ASN A 124 12.52 -17.35 17.65
N ILE A 125 11.50 -17.63 16.86
CA ILE A 125 10.90 -16.65 15.96
C ILE A 125 9.59 -16.08 16.52
N THR A 126 9.11 -14.98 15.93
CA THR A 126 7.78 -14.41 16.17
C THR A 126 6.77 -14.76 15.08
N GLY A 127 7.26 -15.17 13.91
CA GLY A 127 6.46 -15.53 12.74
C GLY A 127 7.32 -16.12 11.64
N PHE A 128 6.70 -16.95 10.77
CA PHE A 128 7.36 -17.54 9.60
C PHE A 128 6.33 -17.81 8.52
N ARG A 129 6.09 -16.82 7.66
CA ARG A 129 5.04 -16.86 6.62
C ARG A 129 5.33 -15.89 5.48
N ASP A 130 4.42 -15.85 4.51
CA ASP A 130 4.34 -14.94 3.38
C ASP A 130 5.61 -14.98 2.51
N PRO A 131 5.86 -16.10 1.79
CA PRO A 131 7.03 -16.20 0.97
C PRO A 131 7.00 -15.23 -0.20
N TYR A 132 8.16 -14.63 -0.50
CA TYR A 132 8.37 -13.81 -1.69
C TYR A 132 9.60 -14.29 -2.45
N VAL A 133 9.44 -14.57 -3.75
CA VAL A 133 10.56 -14.95 -4.61
C VAL A 133 10.95 -13.76 -5.48
N THR A 134 12.23 -13.37 -5.37
CA THR A 134 12.81 -12.29 -6.17
C THR A 134 13.85 -12.83 -7.14
N ALA A 135 14.06 -12.04 -8.19
CA ALA A 135 15.08 -12.28 -9.18
C ALA A 135 16.49 -12.26 -8.52
N PRO A 136 17.52 -12.71 -9.24
CA PRO A 136 18.88 -12.73 -8.72
C PRO A 136 19.30 -11.36 -8.20
N LEU A 137 19.83 -11.32 -6.97
CA LEU A 137 20.31 -10.11 -6.33
C LEU A 137 21.70 -9.74 -6.90
N PRO A 138 22.02 -8.44 -7.07
CA PRO A 138 23.31 -7.99 -7.59
C PRO A 138 24.41 -8.04 -6.53
N ILE A 139 24.58 -9.20 -5.90
CA ILE A 139 25.62 -9.49 -4.93
C ILE A 139 26.70 -10.35 -5.58
N HIS A 140 27.95 -10.21 -5.12
CA HIS A 140 29.08 -10.95 -5.67
C HIS A 140 28.89 -12.46 -5.45
N HIS A 141 28.46 -13.16 -6.50
CA HIS A 141 28.45 -14.62 -6.52
C HIS A 141 29.26 -15.15 -7.71
N SER A 142 30.24 -15.98 -7.39
CA SER A 142 30.92 -16.87 -8.34
C SER A 142 30.12 -18.17 -8.42
N GLY A 143 29.06 -18.20 -9.25
CA GLY A 143 28.18 -19.36 -9.40
C GLY A 143 27.06 -19.14 -10.42
N PRO A 144 26.23 -20.16 -10.71
CA PRO A 144 25.03 -19.99 -11.51
C PRO A 144 24.09 -18.97 -10.85
N VAL A 145 23.32 -18.29 -11.69
CA VAL A 145 22.40 -17.24 -11.29
C VAL A 145 21.22 -17.88 -10.54
N ASN A 146 21.15 -17.72 -9.21
CA ASN A 146 20.08 -18.30 -8.38
C ASN A 146 18.96 -17.28 -8.10
N LEU A 147 17.76 -17.78 -7.82
CA LEU A 147 16.66 -16.96 -7.29
C LEU A 147 16.80 -16.84 -5.76
N TYR A 148 16.18 -15.83 -5.17
CA TYR A 148 16.14 -15.67 -3.71
C TYR A 148 14.71 -15.75 -3.20
N GLY A 149 14.54 -16.47 -2.10
CA GLY A 149 13.32 -16.55 -1.34
C GLY A 149 13.42 -15.73 -0.06
N LEU A 150 12.33 -15.04 0.27
CA LEU A 150 12.14 -14.33 1.53
C LEU A 150 10.99 -15.02 2.27
N ILE A 151 11.11 -15.15 3.59
CA ILE A 151 10.00 -15.56 4.46
C ILE A 151 9.90 -14.52 5.58
N SER A 152 8.74 -13.90 5.73
CA SER A 152 8.48 -12.79 6.63
C SER A 152 8.33 -13.28 8.08
N GLY A 153 8.83 -12.48 9.02
CA GLY A 153 8.70 -12.80 10.44
C GLY A 153 9.49 -11.87 11.36
N GLY A 154 10.08 -12.46 12.38
CA GLY A 154 10.91 -11.77 13.35
C GLY A 154 11.59 -12.79 14.25
N ILE A 155 12.60 -12.33 14.99
CA ILE A 155 13.30 -13.15 15.99
C ILE A 155 12.95 -12.59 17.36
N GLN A 156 12.45 -13.47 18.22
CA GLN A 156 12.03 -13.13 19.57
C GLN A 156 13.16 -12.40 20.31
N ASP A 157 12.81 -11.30 20.98
CA ASP A 157 13.72 -10.43 21.74
C ASP A 157 14.78 -9.67 20.92
N LEU A 158 14.91 -9.91 19.61
CA LEU A 158 15.87 -9.19 18.74
C LEU A 158 15.20 -8.13 17.89
N GLY A 159 14.17 -8.50 17.13
CA GLY A 159 13.55 -7.58 16.18
C GLY A 159 12.88 -8.29 15.00
N PRO A 160 12.11 -7.53 14.21
CA PRO A 160 11.52 -8.02 12.98
C PRO A 160 12.60 -8.25 11.92
N THR A 161 12.37 -9.20 11.01
CA THR A 161 13.25 -9.48 9.89
C THR A 161 12.51 -10.27 8.82
N THR A 162 13.16 -10.49 7.68
CA THR A 162 12.81 -11.57 6.78
C THR A 162 13.95 -12.59 6.71
N PHE A 163 13.63 -13.87 6.59
CA PHE A 163 14.58 -14.97 6.47
C PHE A 163 14.92 -15.19 5.00
N LEU A 164 16.21 -15.10 4.65
CA LEU A 164 16.69 -15.22 3.28
C LEU A 164 17.01 -16.68 2.95
N TYR A 165 16.57 -17.11 1.77
CA TYR A 165 16.83 -18.41 1.18
C TYR A 165 17.41 -18.26 -0.22
N GLU A 166 18.33 -19.14 -0.58
CA GLU A 166 18.79 -19.35 -1.95
C GLU A 166 17.92 -20.44 -2.59
N ILE A 167 17.45 -20.19 -3.82
CA ILE A 167 16.61 -21.12 -4.57
C ILE A 167 17.33 -21.50 -5.87
N SER A 168 17.53 -22.79 -6.06
CA SER A 168 18.13 -23.33 -7.29
C SER A 168 17.17 -23.19 -8.47
N GLN A 169 17.65 -22.62 -9.58
CA GLN A 169 16.86 -22.57 -10.82
C GLN A 169 16.64 -23.95 -11.46
N GLU A 170 17.55 -24.91 -11.22
CA GLU A 170 17.41 -26.29 -11.70
C GLU A 170 16.38 -27.07 -10.88
N ASN A 171 16.12 -26.63 -9.65
CA ASN A 171 15.19 -27.28 -8.73
C ASN A 171 14.54 -26.23 -7.81
N LEU A 172 13.43 -25.66 -8.27
CA LEU A 172 12.67 -24.62 -7.56
C LEU A 172 12.12 -25.06 -6.19
N GLU A 173 12.14 -26.37 -5.90
CA GLU A 173 11.71 -26.93 -4.62
C GLU A 173 12.87 -27.05 -3.61
N ASN A 174 14.09 -26.67 -4.00
CA ASN A 174 15.26 -26.65 -3.11
C ASN A 174 15.52 -25.23 -2.58
N TRP A 175 15.04 -24.96 -1.37
CA TRP A 175 15.22 -23.69 -0.67
C TRP A 175 16.26 -23.86 0.42
N LYS A 176 17.44 -23.28 0.22
CA LYS A 176 18.55 -23.34 1.18
C LYS A 176 18.53 -22.09 2.04
N TYR A 177 18.30 -22.25 3.34
CA TYR A 177 18.38 -21.14 4.29
C TYR A 177 19.78 -20.53 4.30
N LEU A 178 19.85 -19.20 4.27
CA LEU A 178 21.09 -18.43 4.38
C LEU A 178 21.20 -17.78 5.75
N ASN A 179 20.40 -16.75 6.01
CA ASN A 179 20.44 -15.97 7.24
C ASN A 179 19.23 -15.01 7.33
N PRO A 180 18.98 -14.34 8.48
CA PRO A 180 18.05 -13.23 8.55
C PRO A 180 18.60 -12.03 7.76
N LEU A 181 17.79 -11.42 6.90
CA LEU A 181 18.24 -10.40 5.94
C LEU A 181 18.50 -9.03 6.58
N VAL A 182 17.72 -8.64 7.58
CA VAL A 182 17.78 -7.29 8.18
C VAL A 182 18.10 -7.38 9.66
N ASP A 183 18.96 -6.47 10.14
CA ASP A 183 19.28 -6.31 11.56
C ASP A 183 18.75 -4.95 12.03
N VAL A 184 17.55 -4.93 12.59
CA VAL A 184 16.96 -3.75 13.24
C VAL A 184 16.39 -4.15 14.60
N PRO A 185 16.46 -3.27 15.63
CA PRO A 185 15.90 -3.58 16.93
C PRO A 185 14.36 -3.67 16.88
N LEU A 186 13.78 -4.29 17.90
CA LEU A 186 12.34 -4.22 18.16
C LEU A 186 11.85 -2.77 18.12
N ARG A 187 10.74 -2.53 17.40
CA ARG A 187 10.10 -1.23 17.25
C ARG A 187 11.04 -0.14 16.71
N PHE A 188 11.94 -0.52 15.81
CA PHE A 188 12.83 0.41 15.14
C PHE A 188 12.01 1.53 14.49
N GLN A 189 12.32 2.78 14.83
CA GLN A 189 11.62 3.97 14.35
C GLN A 189 12.64 5.10 14.16
N PRO A 190 13.23 5.22 12.95
CA PRO A 190 14.20 6.27 12.64
C PRO A 190 13.69 7.69 12.85
N SER A 191 12.38 7.89 12.65
CA SER A 191 11.69 9.16 12.82
C SER A 191 10.29 8.94 13.38
N ASP A 192 9.95 9.68 14.43
CA ASP A 192 8.60 9.67 15.00
C ASP A 192 7.53 10.04 13.97
N LYS A 193 7.88 10.94 13.05
CA LYS A 193 6.96 11.48 12.03
C LYS A 193 7.04 10.76 10.69
N TRP A 194 8.23 10.59 10.13
CA TRP A 194 8.38 10.35 8.68
C TRP A 194 8.55 8.88 8.28
N SER A 195 9.10 8.03 9.16
CA SER A 195 9.48 6.66 8.80
C SER A 195 8.41 5.62 9.12
N GLY A 196 7.52 5.92 10.06
CA GLY A 196 6.73 4.90 10.75
C GLY A 196 7.60 4.02 11.65
N ASN A 197 6.99 3.01 12.24
CA ASN A 197 7.64 2.09 13.17
C ASN A 197 7.56 0.65 12.64
N TYR A 198 8.73 0.01 12.59
CA TYR A 198 8.91 -1.28 11.93
C TYR A 198 8.48 -2.47 12.81
N GLY A 199 7.93 -2.24 14.00
CA GLY A 199 7.27 -3.26 14.80
C GLY A 199 8.19 -4.34 15.38
N ILE A 200 7.61 -5.49 15.66
CA ILE A 200 8.24 -6.69 16.24
C ILE A 200 8.28 -7.84 15.24
N ASN A 201 7.28 -7.93 14.36
CA ASN A 201 7.13 -8.98 13.37
C ASN A 201 6.77 -8.38 12.02
N TRP A 202 7.30 -8.94 10.93
CA TRP A 202 6.94 -8.57 9.57
C TRP A 202 6.08 -9.60 8.86
N GLU A 203 5.28 -9.10 7.92
CA GLU A 203 4.40 -9.83 7.00
C GLU A 203 4.59 -9.31 5.58
N CYS A 204 4.25 -10.15 4.61
CA CYS A 204 4.26 -9.83 3.17
C CYS A 204 5.52 -9.10 2.66
N THR A 205 6.71 -9.43 3.18
CA THR A 205 7.94 -8.71 2.82
C THR A 205 8.34 -8.97 1.37
N ASN A 206 8.46 -7.93 0.56
CA ASN A 206 8.90 -8.00 -0.83
C ASN A 206 10.25 -7.30 -1.00
N LEU A 207 11.20 -7.89 -1.74
CA LEU A 207 12.44 -7.22 -2.16
C LEU A 207 12.42 -6.89 -3.64
N VAL A 208 12.40 -5.58 -3.93
CA VAL A 208 12.32 -5.05 -5.31
C VAL A 208 13.46 -4.08 -5.59
N THR A 209 13.90 -4.06 -6.84
CA THR A 209 14.82 -3.03 -7.36
C THR A 209 14.04 -2.09 -8.24
N LEU A 210 14.13 -0.79 -7.97
CA LEU A 210 13.45 0.25 -8.73
C LEU A 210 14.48 1.18 -9.38
N TYR A 211 14.11 1.74 -10.54
CA TYR A 211 15.03 2.45 -11.42
C TYR A 211 14.51 3.86 -11.75
N ALA A 212 15.43 4.81 -11.86
CA ALA A 212 15.20 6.17 -12.35
C ALA A 212 16.35 6.55 -13.29
N GLY A 213 16.17 6.27 -14.58
CA GLY A 213 17.26 6.39 -15.55
C GLY A 213 18.33 5.32 -15.31
N ASP A 214 19.56 5.75 -15.08
CA ASP A 214 20.72 4.90 -14.75
C ASP A 214 20.86 4.60 -13.25
N VAL A 215 20.10 5.30 -12.41
CA VAL A 215 20.12 5.09 -10.96
C VAL A 215 19.15 3.97 -10.57
N SER A 216 19.57 3.11 -9.65
CA SER A 216 18.70 2.10 -9.04
C SER A 216 18.87 2.06 -7.52
N ARG A 217 17.81 1.61 -6.84
CA ARG A 217 17.79 1.37 -5.39
C ARG A 217 17.03 0.10 -5.09
N HIS A 218 17.45 -0.59 -4.04
CA HIS A 218 16.71 -1.72 -3.48
C HIS A 218 15.72 -1.22 -2.44
N PHE A 219 14.54 -1.83 -2.43
CA PHE A 219 13.48 -1.54 -1.48
C PHE A 219 12.94 -2.83 -0.89
N LEU A 220 12.66 -2.80 0.40
CA LEU A 220 11.75 -3.74 1.05
C LEU A 220 10.39 -3.07 1.21
N ILE A 221 9.31 -3.74 0.75
CA ILE A 221 7.92 -3.40 1.10
C ILE A 221 7.51 -4.34 2.23
N ILE A 222 6.95 -3.81 3.31
CA ILE A 222 6.84 -4.50 4.61
C ILE A 222 5.48 -4.22 5.26
N GLY A 223 4.73 -5.26 5.62
CA GLY A 223 3.71 -5.16 6.65
C GLY A 223 4.36 -5.32 8.03
N ALA A 224 4.24 -4.33 8.92
CA ALA A 224 4.80 -4.37 10.26
C ALA A 224 3.71 -4.53 11.33
N GLU A 225 3.88 -5.53 12.20
CA GLU A 225 3.04 -5.82 13.37
C GLU A 225 3.82 -5.63 14.68
N GLY A 226 3.11 -5.43 15.79
CA GLY A 226 3.72 -5.29 17.12
C GLY A 226 4.12 -3.86 17.49
N ASP A 227 3.47 -2.91 16.83
CA ASP A 227 3.77 -1.48 16.87
C ASP A 227 3.12 -0.74 18.07
N ILE A 228 3.57 0.49 18.31
CA ILE A 228 3.02 1.54 19.16
C ILE A 228 1.79 2.11 18.44
N GLU A 229 0.68 2.24 19.17
CA GLU A 229 -0.55 2.83 18.62
C GLU A 229 -0.29 4.27 18.14
N LYS A 230 -0.81 4.63 16.95
CA LYS A 230 -0.70 6.02 16.47
C LYS A 230 -1.44 6.93 17.47
N GLU A 231 -0.83 8.05 17.85
CA GLU A 231 -1.36 8.96 18.89
C GLU A 231 -2.83 9.36 18.68
N HIS A 232 -3.25 9.57 17.42
CA HIS A 232 -4.63 9.92 17.12
C HIS A 232 -5.62 8.76 17.29
N VAL A 233 -5.17 7.51 17.11
CA VAL A 233 -5.97 6.30 17.35
C VAL A 233 -6.08 6.06 18.85
N GLU A 234 -4.98 6.19 19.62
CA GLU A 234 -4.96 6.07 21.08
C GLU A 234 -5.96 7.01 21.76
N LYS A 235 -6.07 8.25 21.26
CA LYS A 235 -7.03 9.25 21.79
C LYS A 235 -8.49 8.92 21.48
N ASP A 236 -8.76 8.08 20.49
CA ASP A 236 -10.11 7.78 20.01
C ASP A 236 -10.61 6.38 20.42
N SER A 237 -9.71 5.50 20.89
CA SER A 237 -9.97 4.09 21.24
C SER A 237 -10.75 3.86 22.56
N GLU A 238 -11.25 4.91 23.21
CA GLU A 238 -11.99 4.81 24.48
C GLU A 238 -13.53 4.65 24.36
N ARG A 239 -14.08 4.48 23.15
CA ARG A 239 -15.55 4.46 22.94
C ARG A 239 -16.15 3.05 23.07
N PRO A 240 -16.95 2.75 24.12
CA PRO A 240 -17.50 1.41 24.32
C PRO A 240 -18.44 1.00 23.18
N GLY A 241 -18.24 -0.18 22.61
CA GLY A 241 -19.08 -0.73 21.54
C GLY A 241 -18.68 -0.31 20.12
N VAL A 242 -17.64 0.51 19.97
CA VAL A 242 -17.01 0.84 18.68
C VAL A 242 -15.81 -0.10 18.46
N PRO A 243 -15.66 -0.73 17.28
CA PRO A 243 -14.51 -1.56 16.98
C PRO A 243 -13.18 -0.79 17.05
N SER A 244 -12.14 -1.44 17.57
CA SER A 244 -10.76 -0.95 17.50
C SER A 244 -10.07 -1.49 16.24
N ARG A 245 -9.27 -0.64 15.59
CA ARG A 245 -8.41 -1.07 14.47
C ARG A 245 -7.24 -1.90 14.96
N THR A 246 -6.76 -2.79 14.10
CA THR A 246 -5.53 -3.54 14.35
C THR A 246 -4.33 -2.59 14.28
N ILE A 247 -3.45 -2.63 15.28
CA ILE A 247 -2.24 -1.80 15.29
C ILE A 247 -1.19 -2.44 14.37
N ARG A 248 -1.06 -1.88 13.18
CA ARG A 248 -0.12 -2.31 12.13
C ARG A 248 0.18 -1.17 11.17
N SER A 249 1.28 -1.28 10.45
CA SER A 249 1.75 -0.26 9.52
C SER A 249 2.21 -0.90 8.20
N GLN A 250 1.80 -0.33 7.06
CA GLN A 250 2.31 -0.72 5.75
C GLN A 250 3.44 0.22 5.32
N LEU A 251 4.66 -0.28 5.41
CA LEU A 251 5.89 0.50 5.29
C LEU A 251 6.73 0.06 4.09
N TRP A 252 7.74 0.86 3.82
CA TRP A 252 8.88 0.49 2.99
C TRP A 252 10.19 0.95 3.62
N MET A 253 11.30 0.32 3.24
CA MET A 253 12.64 0.83 3.47
C MET A 253 13.50 0.69 2.23
N SER A 254 14.45 1.60 2.04
CA SER A 254 15.51 1.52 1.03
C SER A 254 16.87 1.43 1.70
N GLY A 255 17.80 0.82 0.99
CA GLY A 255 19.11 0.50 1.51
C GLY A 255 19.95 -0.29 0.51
N HIS A 256 21.11 -0.73 0.96
CA HIS A 256 22.05 -1.49 0.15
C HIS A 256 22.24 -2.92 0.70
N LEU A 257 22.51 -3.85 -0.21
CA LEU A 257 22.88 -5.21 0.12
C LEU A 257 24.39 -5.29 0.34
N THR A 258 24.80 -5.93 1.43
CA THR A 258 26.20 -6.21 1.77
C THR A 258 26.41 -7.70 1.89
N THR A 259 27.59 -8.17 1.51
CA THR A 259 28.04 -9.55 1.73
C THR A 259 29.37 -9.50 2.47
N ASN A 260 29.49 -10.23 3.58
CA ASN A 260 30.76 -10.34 4.30
C ASN A 260 31.62 -11.50 3.75
N ASP A 261 32.83 -11.67 4.29
CA ASP A 261 33.78 -12.72 3.86
C ASP A 261 33.26 -14.16 4.09
N GLU A 262 32.27 -14.33 4.98
CA GLU A 262 31.62 -15.61 5.27
C GLU A 262 30.42 -15.88 4.34
N GLY A 263 30.11 -14.95 3.42
CA GLY A 263 28.98 -15.05 2.49
C GLY A 263 27.62 -14.66 3.09
N ILE A 264 27.59 -14.06 4.29
CA ILE A 264 26.35 -13.59 4.94
C ILE A 264 25.86 -12.33 4.23
N ILE A 265 24.61 -12.37 3.76
CA ILE A 265 23.98 -11.26 3.02
C ILE A 265 23.10 -10.44 3.95
N LYS A 266 23.32 -9.13 4.02
CA LYS A 266 22.50 -8.23 4.84
C LYS A 266 22.00 -7.04 4.04
N PHE A 267 20.74 -6.68 4.24
CA PHE A 267 20.17 -5.42 3.78
C PHE A 267 20.35 -4.37 4.87
N ARG A 268 21.02 -3.27 4.54
CA ARG A 268 21.33 -2.18 5.47
C ARG A 268 20.38 -1.01 5.22
N TYR A 269 19.55 -0.70 6.21
CA TYR A 269 18.62 0.42 6.16
C TYR A 269 19.34 1.76 5.94
N GLU A 270 18.79 2.60 5.06
CA GLU A 270 19.22 3.99 4.84
C GLU A 270 18.04 4.97 4.92
N HIS A 271 16.94 4.64 4.24
CA HIS A 271 15.75 5.48 4.12
C HIS A 271 14.49 4.64 4.30
N GLY A 272 13.37 5.27 4.65
CA GLY A 272 12.13 4.55 4.86
C GLY A 272 10.94 5.44 5.17
N GLY A 273 9.75 4.90 4.99
CA GLY A 273 8.48 5.60 5.16
C GLY A 273 7.27 4.71 4.96
N PHE A 274 6.11 5.35 4.92
CA PHE A 274 4.83 4.68 4.67
C PHE A 274 4.66 4.40 3.17
N LEU A 275 4.20 3.19 2.84
CA LEU A 275 3.66 2.91 1.51
C LEU A 275 2.19 3.35 1.44
N ASP A 276 1.47 3.24 2.55
CA ASP A 276 0.14 3.80 2.76
C ASP A 276 0.02 4.28 4.21
N ASN A 277 -0.68 5.40 4.43
CA ASN A 277 -0.82 6.04 5.73
C ASN A 277 -2.10 5.64 6.48
N GLY A 278 -3.04 4.97 5.82
CA GLY A 278 -4.31 4.49 6.39
C GLY A 278 -4.25 3.01 6.83
N PRO A 279 -5.40 2.35 7.02
CA PRO A 279 -5.51 0.93 7.39
C PRO A 279 -5.06 -0.08 6.31
N TYR A 280 -4.65 0.36 5.13
CA TYR A 280 -4.14 -0.51 4.07
C TYR A 280 -2.96 -1.36 4.55
N TYR A 281 -2.97 -2.65 4.20
CA TYR A 281 -1.99 -3.61 4.69
C TYR A 281 -1.81 -4.82 3.77
N ALA A 282 -0.89 -5.71 4.12
CA ALA A 282 -0.58 -6.95 3.41
C ALA A 282 -0.21 -6.71 1.93
N ALA A 283 0.56 -5.65 1.67
CA ALA A 283 0.94 -5.31 0.31
C ALA A 283 1.86 -6.38 -0.30
N ASN A 284 1.57 -6.76 -1.54
CA ASN A 284 2.38 -7.69 -2.32
C ASN A 284 2.55 -7.16 -3.75
N SER A 285 3.56 -7.64 -4.46
CA SER A 285 3.98 -7.02 -5.72
C SER A 285 4.41 -8.02 -6.78
N PHE A 286 4.17 -7.65 -8.03
CA PHE A 286 4.61 -8.41 -9.19
C PHE A 286 5.19 -7.48 -10.26
N LEU A 287 6.07 -8.04 -11.08
CA LEU A 287 6.57 -7.35 -12.27
C LEU A 287 5.51 -7.49 -13.36
N ASP A 288 5.00 -6.37 -13.87
CA ASP A 288 4.26 -6.31 -15.13
C ASP A 288 5.27 -6.38 -16.28
N PRO A 289 5.38 -7.50 -17.02
CA PRO A 289 6.34 -7.65 -18.10
C PRO A 289 5.94 -6.87 -19.37
N ILE A 290 4.68 -6.45 -19.50
CA ILE A 290 4.20 -5.69 -20.66
C ILE A 290 4.58 -4.22 -20.49
N GLY A 291 4.31 -3.66 -19.32
CA GLY A 291 4.68 -2.29 -18.99
C GLY A 291 6.14 -2.12 -18.56
N ASN A 292 6.81 -3.20 -18.17
CA ASN A 292 8.08 -3.19 -17.43
C ASN A 292 7.99 -2.33 -16.16
N ARG A 293 6.97 -2.59 -15.34
CA ARG A 293 6.65 -1.80 -14.14
C ARG A 293 6.46 -2.72 -12.94
N ARG A 294 6.79 -2.22 -11.75
CA ARG A 294 6.46 -2.91 -10.50
C ARG A 294 5.06 -2.51 -10.07
N ILE A 295 4.14 -3.47 -10.04
CA ILE A 295 2.77 -3.26 -9.57
C ILE A 295 2.67 -3.80 -8.16
N VAL A 296 2.07 -3.02 -7.27
CA VAL A 296 1.75 -3.36 -5.88
C VAL A 296 0.24 -3.37 -5.74
N HIS A 297 -0.25 -4.31 -4.96
CA HIS A 297 -1.64 -4.39 -4.53
C HIS A 297 -1.65 -4.73 -3.04
N GLY A 298 -2.78 -4.53 -2.36
CA GLY A 298 -2.92 -4.88 -0.94
C GLY A 298 -4.35 -4.70 -0.46
N TRP A 299 -4.55 -4.99 0.82
CA TRP A 299 -5.87 -5.13 1.43
C TRP A 299 -6.26 -3.88 2.24
N ILE A 300 -7.50 -3.42 2.07
CA ILE A 300 -8.17 -2.44 2.92
C ILE A 300 -9.15 -3.22 3.82
N PRO A 301 -8.92 -3.29 5.13
CA PRO A 301 -9.74 -4.07 6.05
C PRO A 301 -11.05 -3.37 6.43
N GLU A 302 -12.11 -4.14 6.70
CA GLU A 302 -13.36 -3.63 7.32
C GLU A 302 -13.24 -3.72 8.86
N GLU A 303 -12.32 -2.92 9.42
CA GLU A 303 -12.06 -2.87 10.87
C GLU A 303 -12.87 -1.79 11.59
N ASP A 304 -13.56 -0.92 10.86
CA ASP A 304 -14.30 0.21 11.42
C ASP A 304 -15.77 -0.13 11.75
N ILE A 305 -16.22 -1.33 11.41
CA ILE A 305 -17.59 -1.81 11.65
C ILE A 305 -17.59 -3.10 12.48
N THR A 306 -18.69 -3.33 13.20
CA THR A 306 -18.82 -4.56 13.99
C THR A 306 -18.89 -5.80 13.10
N ALA A 307 -18.50 -6.96 13.62
CA ALA A 307 -18.65 -8.24 12.91
C ALA A 307 -20.11 -8.51 12.49
N GLY A 308 -21.09 -8.07 13.29
CA GLY A 308 -22.51 -8.15 12.95
C GLY A 308 -22.88 -7.29 11.74
N ALA A 309 -22.34 -6.07 11.67
CA ALA A 309 -22.53 -5.18 10.52
C ALA A 309 -21.85 -5.74 9.26
N ALA A 310 -20.61 -6.22 9.35
CA ALA A 310 -19.92 -6.87 8.23
C ALA A 310 -20.70 -8.11 7.72
N LYS A 311 -21.24 -8.92 8.63
CA LYS A 311 -22.10 -10.06 8.28
C LYS A 311 -23.40 -9.64 7.59
N ALA A 312 -24.02 -8.54 8.03
CA ALA A 312 -25.21 -7.99 7.37
C ALA A 312 -24.89 -7.43 5.98
N LYS A 313 -23.71 -6.84 5.80
CA LYS A 313 -23.15 -6.38 4.52
C LYS A 313 -22.87 -7.55 3.55
N GLY A 314 -22.50 -8.71 4.11
CA GLY A 314 -22.24 -9.95 3.38
C GLY A 314 -20.82 -10.08 2.82
N TRP A 315 -19.93 -9.14 3.14
CA TRP A 315 -18.52 -9.15 2.75
C TRP A 315 -17.66 -8.38 3.78
N ASN A 316 -16.35 -8.65 3.78
CA ASN A 316 -15.39 -8.02 4.70
C ASN A 316 -14.07 -7.76 3.97
N GLY A 317 -13.73 -6.48 3.83
CA GLY A 317 -12.50 -5.99 3.21
C GLY A 317 -12.56 -5.91 1.69
N SER A 318 -11.61 -5.16 1.12
CA SER A 318 -11.42 -5.02 -0.32
C SER A 318 -9.95 -4.96 -0.67
N LEU A 319 -9.59 -5.33 -1.89
CA LEU A 319 -8.30 -4.91 -2.44
C LEU A 319 -8.34 -3.41 -2.75
N ALA A 320 -7.23 -2.73 -2.51
CA ALA A 320 -7.04 -1.35 -2.95
C ALA A 320 -6.84 -1.27 -4.47
N ILE A 321 -6.96 -0.06 -5.02
CA ILE A 321 -6.52 0.24 -6.37
C ILE A 321 -5.06 -0.21 -6.53
N LEU A 322 -4.80 -0.92 -7.63
CA LEU A 322 -3.45 -1.31 -8.00
C LEU A 322 -2.55 -0.08 -8.16
N ARG A 323 -1.33 -0.18 -7.65
CA ARG A 323 -0.37 0.93 -7.61
C ARG A 323 0.87 0.57 -8.41
N GLU A 324 1.36 1.50 -9.22
CA GLU A 324 2.71 1.43 -9.74
C GLU A 324 3.66 2.02 -8.71
N VAL A 325 4.70 1.26 -8.34
CA VAL A 325 5.82 1.78 -7.54
C VAL A 325 7.07 1.91 -8.40
N PHE A 326 7.82 2.98 -8.18
CA PHE A 326 8.99 3.34 -8.98
C PHE A 326 9.98 4.16 -8.14
N LEU A 327 11.21 4.33 -8.62
CA LEU A 327 12.15 5.25 -7.98
C LEU A 327 11.81 6.66 -8.43
N LEU A 328 11.30 7.49 -7.53
CA LEU A 328 10.94 8.87 -7.84
C LEU A 328 12.19 9.75 -7.71
N ARG A 329 12.58 10.40 -8.82
CA ARG A 329 13.70 11.34 -8.88
C ARG A 329 13.20 12.76 -9.08
N ILE A 330 13.47 13.64 -8.13
CA ILE A 330 13.04 15.03 -8.13
C ILE A 330 14.29 15.94 -8.12
N PRO A 331 14.68 16.50 -9.27
CA PRO A 331 15.83 17.41 -9.34
C PRO A 331 15.48 18.81 -8.82
N ASN A 332 16.51 19.65 -8.65
CA ASN A 332 16.40 21.09 -8.39
C ASN A 332 15.71 21.47 -7.07
N VAL A 333 15.76 20.59 -6.07
CA VAL A 333 15.21 20.82 -4.73
C VAL A 333 16.16 21.71 -3.93
N LYS A 334 15.62 22.74 -3.27
CA LYS A 334 16.37 23.65 -2.37
C LYS A 334 15.94 23.53 -0.91
N GLY A 335 14.81 22.89 -0.65
CA GLY A 335 14.23 22.75 0.68
C GLY A 335 12.82 22.22 0.59
N THR A 336 12.05 22.46 1.64
CA THR A 336 10.62 22.13 1.69
C THR A 336 9.81 23.33 2.17
N CYS A 337 8.49 23.18 2.33
CA CYS A 337 7.65 24.25 2.85
C CYS A 337 7.90 24.56 4.33
N ARG A 338 8.41 23.61 5.13
CA ARG A 338 8.75 23.83 6.54
C ARG A 338 10.02 23.11 6.99
N SER A 339 10.03 21.78 6.96
CA SER A 339 11.10 20.99 7.58
C SER A 339 12.40 21.03 6.77
N GLY A 340 13.54 20.87 7.45
CA GLY A 340 14.81 20.63 6.77
C GLY A 340 14.76 19.32 5.98
N LEU A 341 15.44 19.28 4.82
CA LEU A 341 15.48 18.06 4.00
C LEU A 341 16.06 16.86 4.76
N SER A 342 17.04 17.09 5.63
CA SER A 342 17.65 16.06 6.48
C SER A 342 16.72 15.46 7.53
N GLU A 343 15.60 16.12 7.83
CA GLU A 343 14.61 15.62 8.80
C GLU A 343 13.60 14.66 8.14
N ILE A 344 13.57 14.60 6.80
CA ILE A 344 12.60 13.82 6.03
C ILE A 344 13.24 12.49 5.63
N TYR A 345 13.14 11.51 6.52
CA TYR A 345 13.77 10.19 6.38
C TYR A 345 13.45 9.41 5.10
N PRO A 346 12.26 9.55 4.48
CA PRO A 346 11.98 9.00 3.15
C PRO A 346 12.89 9.51 2.02
N PHE A 347 13.60 10.64 2.20
CA PHE A 347 14.38 11.28 1.14
C PHE A 347 15.86 10.93 1.23
N GLU A 348 16.37 10.34 0.15
CA GLU A 348 17.79 10.38 -0.16
C GLU A 348 18.11 11.71 -0.88
N CYS A 349 18.98 12.51 -0.29
CA CYS A 349 19.35 13.83 -0.82
C CYS A 349 20.72 13.78 -1.49
N LEU A 350 20.76 14.02 -2.80
CA LEU A 350 21.99 14.04 -3.60
C LEU A 350 22.34 15.48 -4.00
N GLU A 351 23.33 16.05 -3.33
CA GLU A 351 23.86 17.39 -3.67
C GLU A 351 24.42 17.42 -5.10
N GLN A 352 24.10 18.49 -5.83
CA GLN A 352 24.56 18.74 -7.18
C GLN A 352 25.63 19.85 -7.20
N PRO A 353 26.51 19.90 -8.22
CA PRO A 353 27.54 20.93 -8.33
C PRO A 353 27.03 22.38 -8.35
N ASP A 354 25.78 22.61 -8.75
CA ASP A 354 25.11 23.92 -8.76
C ASP A 354 24.47 24.29 -7.40
N GLY A 355 24.71 23.48 -6.36
CA GLY A 355 24.16 23.65 -5.02
C GLY A 355 22.66 23.35 -4.93
N SER A 356 22.03 22.78 -5.97
CA SER A 356 20.71 22.17 -5.85
C SER A 356 20.83 20.75 -5.29
N THR A 357 19.72 20.19 -4.82
CA THR A 357 19.64 18.80 -4.37
C THR A 357 18.73 18.03 -5.31
N THR A 358 19.13 16.82 -5.69
CA THR A 358 18.22 15.84 -6.27
C THR A 358 17.71 14.96 -5.13
N VAL A 359 16.40 14.87 -4.97
CA VAL A 359 15.77 13.95 -4.02
C VAL A 359 15.42 12.65 -4.73
N LEU A 360 15.78 11.52 -4.13
CA LEU A 360 15.29 10.19 -4.48
C LEU A 360 14.40 9.65 -3.35
N THR A 361 13.28 9.03 -3.70
CA THR A 361 12.35 8.39 -2.73
C THR A 361 11.56 7.28 -3.44
N LEU A 362 10.82 6.47 -2.67
CA LEU A 362 9.79 5.61 -3.26
C LEU A 362 8.70 6.48 -3.89
N GLY A 363 8.49 6.30 -5.19
CA GLY A 363 7.33 6.80 -5.92
C GLY A 363 6.21 5.78 -5.90
N VAL A 364 4.98 6.26 -5.75
CA VAL A 364 3.76 5.44 -5.73
C VAL A 364 2.62 6.22 -6.37
N ARG A 365 1.95 5.60 -7.35
CA ARG A 365 0.80 6.21 -8.05
C ARG A 365 -0.22 5.14 -8.44
N PRO A 366 -1.50 5.50 -8.65
CA PRO A 366 -2.48 4.57 -9.22
C PRO A 366 -1.99 4.09 -10.59
N ILE A 367 -2.31 2.85 -10.95
CA ILE A 367 -2.03 2.36 -12.30
C ILE A 367 -2.64 3.29 -13.36
N ARG A 368 -1.86 3.60 -14.41
CA ARG A 368 -2.29 4.48 -15.51
C ARG A 368 -3.59 4.03 -16.17
N GLU A 369 -3.86 2.73 -16.14
CA GLU A 369 -5.04 2.09 -16.68
C GLU A 369 -6.33 2.70 -16.11
N MET A 370 -6.34 3.14 -14.84
CA MET A 370 -7.50 3.81 -14.20
C MET A 370 -8.06 4.97 -15.02
N SER A 371 -7.23 5.65 -15.80
CA SER A 371 -7.69 6.75 -16.66
C SER A 371 -8.76 6.32 -17.68
N ARG A 372 -8.84 5.05 -18.06
CA ARG A 372 -9.89 4.53 -18.96
C ARG A 372 -11.28 4.55 -18.33
N LEU A 373 -11.40 4.49 -17.01
CA LEU A 373 -12.69 4.64 -16.32
C LEU A 373 -13.26 6.06 -16.50
N ARG A 374 -12.43 7.05 -16.82
CA ARG A 374 -12.90 8.41 -17.11
C ARG A 374 -13.78 8.43 -18.37
N GLU A 375 -13.51 7.55 -19.34
CA GLU A 375 -14.31 7.40 -20.56
C GLU A 375 -15.71 6.82 -20.28
N THR A 376 -15.86 6.09 -19.16
CA THR A 376 -17.13 5.49 -18.74
C THR A 376 -17.86 6.34 -17.70
N SER A 377 -17.29 7.48 -17.29
CA SER A 377 -17.93 8.39 -16.35
C SER A 377 -19.28 8.88 -16.88
N ALA A 378 -20.30 8.86 -16.02
CA ALA A 378 -21.61 9.38 -16.35
C ALA A 378 -21.58 10.90 -16.55
N ARG A 379 -20.70 11.58 -15.80
CA ARG A 379 -20.55 13.03 -15.84
C ARG A 379 -19.11 13.44 -15.56
N THR A 380 -18.61 14.39 -16.34
CA THR A 380 -17.34 15.07 -16.08
C THR A 380 -17.62 16.52 -15.69
N ILE A 381 -17.03 16.98 -14.59
CA ILE A 381 -17.06 18.36 -14.13
C ILE A 381 -15.63 18.89 -14.17
N GLU A 382 -15.44 20.04 -14.80
CA GLU A 382 -14.15 20.74 -14.83
C GLU A 382 -14.35 22.18 -14.39
N LEU A 383 -13.52 22.63 -13.44
CA LEU A 383 -13.43 24.06 -13.13
C LEU A 383 -12.56 24.74 -14.21
N GLU A 384 -13.22 25.37 -15.19
CA GLU A 384 -12.57 25.97 -16.38
C GLU A 384 -11.66 27.19 -16.09
N SER A 385 -11.55 27.64 -14.84
CA SER A 385 -10.74 28.81 -14.47
C SER A 385 -9.93 28.53 -13.22
N ARG A 386 -8.78 29.24 -13.06
CA ARG A 386 -8.11 29.35 -11.76
C ARG A 386 -9.13 29.83 -10.75
N ALA A 387 -9.66 28.90 -9.97
CA ALA A 387 -10.72 29.19 -9.03
C ALA A 387 -10.05 29.87 -7.85
N MET A 388 -10.07 31.21 -7.87
CA MET A 388 -9.90 31.96 -6.63
C MET A 388 -11.08 31.56 -5.74
N LEU A 389 -10.78 31.06 -4.56
CA LEU A 389 -11.83 30.81 -3.58
C LEU A 389 -12.49 32.16 -3.27
N HIS A 390 -13.81 32.16 -3.08
CA HIS A 390 -14.52 33.35 -2.61
C HIS A 390 -14.66 33.27 -1.10
N GLY A 391 -14.32 34.34 -0.38
CA GLY A 391 -14.38 34.34 1.08
C GLY A 391 -14.24 35.75 1.67
N SER A 392 -14.64 35.89 2.93
CA SER A 392 -14.35 37.06 3.76
C SER A 392 -13.41 36.64 4.90
N GLY A 393 -12.31 37.36 5.10
CA GLY A 393 -11.38 37.07 6.20
C GLY A 393 -10.34 35.96 5.89
N THR A 394 -10.20 34.97 6.79
CA THR A 394 -9.10 33.99 6.85
C THR A 394 -9.45 32.58 6.35
N SER A 395 -10.62 32.40 5.72
CA SER A 395 -11.06 31.13 5.14
C SER A 395 -11.91 31.37 3.90
N ALA A 396 -11.81 30.47 2.95
CA ALA A 396 -12.57 30.53 1.71
C ALA A 396 -12.91 29.13 1.21
N SER A 397 -14.07 29.00 0.57
CA SER A 397 -14.56 27.72 0.07
C SER A 397 -15.34 27.91 -1.23
N ARG A 398 -15.40 26.85 -2.04
CA ARG A 398 -16.18 26.83 -3.27
C ARG A 398 -16.73 25.42 -3.50
N MET A 399 -18.06 25.31 -3.59
CA MET A 399 -18.71 24.09 -4.03
C MET A 399 -18.29 23.79 -5.48
N ILE A 400 -17.88 22.56 -5.74
CA ILE A 400 -17.43 22.08 -7.04
C ILE A 400 -18.58 21.39 -7.76
N THR A 401 -19.18 20.38 -7.12
CA THR A 401 -20.28 19.60 -7.67
C THR A 401 -21.00 18.83 -6.58
N ARG A 402 -22.14 18.24 -6.95
CA ARG A 402 -22.71 17.09 -6.25
C ARG A 402 -22.54 15.86 -7.13
N THR A 403 -22.03 14.78 -6.54
CA THR A 403 -21.90 13.48 -7.20
C THR A 403 -23.18 12.68 -7.05
N GLU A 404 -23.62 12.02 -8.11
CA GLU A 404 -24.82 11.18 -8.14
C GLU A 404 -24.50 9.72 -7.76
N SER A 405 -23.23 9.33 -7.85
CA SER A 405 -22.73 8.00 -7.51
C SER A 405 -21.77 8.06 -6.31
N PRO A 406 -21.67 6.99 -5.49
CA PRO A 406 -20.57 6.86 -4.54
C PRO A 406 -19.22 6.55 -5.22
N SER A 407 -19.23 6.22 -6.52
CA SER A 407 -18.03 5.86 -7.29
C SER A 407 -17.61 7.00 -8.23
N TRP A 408 -16.51 7.68 -7.92
CA TRP A 408 -16.00 8.85 -8.64
C TRP A 408 -14.49 9.05 -8.46
N GLU A 409 -13.85 9.80 -9.37
CA GLU A 409 -12.46 10.26 -9.27
C GLU A 409 -12.44 11.80 -9.24
N LEU A 410 -11.62 12.38 -8.37
CA LEU A 410 -11.27 13.81 -8.36
C LEU A 410 -9.77 13.96 -8.61
N GLU A 411 -9.40 14.85 -9.53
CA GLU A 411 -8.01 15.25 -9.78
C GLU A 411 -7.87 16.77 -9.66
N ALA A 412 -6.85 17.23 -8.92
CA ALA A 412 -6.62 18.66 -8.73
C ALA A 412 -5.13 19.03 -8.71
N GLU A 413 -4.78 20.15 -9.36
CA GLU A 413 -3.51 20.84 -9.16
C GLU A 413 -3.73 22.16 -8.39
N ILE A 414 -3.05 22.30 -7.27
CA ILE A 414 -3.21 23.43 -6.34
C ILE A 414 -1.85 24.10 -6.13
N ALA A 415 -1.74 25.36 -6.54
CA ALA A 415 -0.57 26.18 -6.22
C ALA A 415 -0.73 26.73 -4.80
N VAL A 416 0.19 26.36 -3.91
CA VAL A 416 0.23 26.79 -2.50
C VAL A 416 1.45 27.69 -2.29
N ARG A 417 1.30 28.76 -1.52
CA ARG A 417 2.35 29.75 -1.23
C ARG A 417 2.42 30.04 0.28
N PRO A 418 3.49 30.69 0.75
CA PRO A 418 3.53 31.22 2.11
C PRO A 418 2.29 32.06 2.43
N GLY A 419 1.74 31.88 3.62
CA GLY A 419 0.48 32.49 4.06
C GLY A 419 -0.70 31.51 4.10
N CYS A 420 -0.61 30.36 3.41
CA CYS A 420 -1.60 29.29 3.53
C CYS A 420 -1.38 28.51 4.83
N HIS A 421 -2.46 28.27 5.58
CA HIS A 421 -2.42 27.42 6.77
C HIS A 421 -2.88 26.00 6.47
N SER A 422 -4.01 25.88 5.75
CA SER A 422 -4.57 24.59 5.33
C SER A 422 -5.27 24.70 3.99
N VAL A 423 -5.30 23.62 3.23
CA VAL A 423 -5.99 23.52 1.94
C VAL A 423 -6.50 22.11 1.69
N GLY A 424 -7.64 21.95 1.03
CA GLY A 424 -8.15 20.63 0.71
C GLY A 424 -9.60 20.62 0.23
N PHE A 425 -10.31 19.53 0.58
CA PHE A 425 -11.67 19.26 0.13
C PHE A 425 -12.55 18.74 1.26
N HIS A 426 -13.77 19.27 1.36
CA HIS A 426 -14.90 18.57 1.99
C HIS A 426 -15.52 17.66 0.93
N LEU A 427 -15.74 16.40 1.28
CA LEU A 427 -16.25 15.35 0.41
C LEU A 427 -17.47 14.69 1.05
N ARG A 428 -18.31 14.09 0.20
CA ARG A 428 -19.49 13.31 0.61
C ARG A 428 -20.31 14.04 1.69
N HIS A 429 -20.56 15.32 1.45
CA HIS A 429 -21.10 16.20 2.47
C HIS A 429 -22.53 16.66 2.17
N SER A 430 -23.27 16.96 3.24
CA SER A 430 -24.56 17.66 3.21
C SER A 430 -24.38 19.16 2.94
N ASP A 431 -25.45 19.85 2.57
CA ASP A 431 -25.47 21.29 2.27
C ASP A 431 -24.94 22.15 3.41
N ASP A 432 -25.30 21.77 4.64
CA ASP A 432 -24.92 22.45 5.87
C ASP A 432 -23.57 21.98 6.45
N LEU A 433 -22.90 21.05 5.75
CA LEU A 433 -21.65 20.41 6.15
C LEU A 433 -21.74 19.65 7.49
N SER A 434 -22.94 19.38 8.03
CA SER A 434 -23.10 18.61 9.27
C SER A 434 -22.65 17.16 9.11
N ILE A 435 -22.90 16.58 7.93
CA ILE A 435 -22.29 15.34 7.46
C ILE A 435 -21.20 15.71 6.47
N ARG A 436 -19.96 15.26 6.70
CA ARG A 436 -18.82 15.47 5.81
C ARG A 436 -17.64 14.57 6.14
N THR A 437 -16.85 14.26 5.12
CA THR A 437 -15.45 13.83 5.26
C THR A 437 -14.55 14.95 4.78
N THR A 438 -13.48 15.27 5.51
CA THR A 438 -12.59 16.39 5.13
C THR A 438 -11.16 15.92 4.93
N ILE A 439 -10.63 16.12 3.73
CA ILE A 439 -9.20 15.94 3.43
C ILE A 439 -8.53 17.30 3.54
N THR A 440 -7.49 17.40 4.37
CA THR A 440 -6.77 18.64 4.64
C THR A 440 -5.27 18.41 4.53
N PHE A 441 -4.58 19.19 3.71
CA PHE A 441 -3.13 19.39 3.87
C PHE A 441 -2.90 20.55 4.84
N CYS A 442 -2.32 20.25 6.01
CA CYS A 442 -1.92 21.22 7.01
C CYS A 442 -0.47 21.62 6.80
N ILE A 443 -0.23 22.87 6.39
CA ILE A 443 1.13 23.38 6.10
C ILE A 443 1.96 23.44 7.39
N ALA A 444 1.32 23.68 8.54
CA ALA A 444 2.04 23.77 9.81
C ALA A 444 2.62 22.46 10.29
N ASP A 445 1.83 21.41 10.15
CA ASP A 445 2.17 20.09 10.65
C ASP A 445 2.81 19.23 9.55
N GLU A 446 2.86 19.72 8.30
CA GLU A 446 3.26 18.95 7.12
C GLU A 446 2.62 17.56 7.12
N THR A 447 1.29 17.57 7.15
CA THR A 447 0.46 16.38 7.32
C THR A 447 -0.75 16.49 6.41
N ILE A 448 -1.09 15.39 5.74
CA ILE A 448 -2.41 15.22 5.12
C ILE A 448 -3.29 14.45 6.11
N LEU A 449 -4.40 15.05 6.49
CA LEU A 449 -5.41 14.54 7.41
C LEU A 449 -6.69 14.21 6.66
N VAL A 450 -7.27 13.05 6.93
CA VAL A 450 -8.62 12.65 6.53
C VAL A 450 -9.48 12.58 7.79
N ASP A 451 -10.23 13.64 8.04
CA ASP A 451 -11.18 13.73 9.15
C ASP A 451 -12.51 13.09 8.75
N ARG A 452 -12.84 11.99 9.43
CA ARG A 452 -14.06 11.20 9.23
C ARG A 452 -15.05 11.35 10.38
N THR A 453 -14.78 12.18 11.38
CA THR A 453 -15.57 12.28 12.62
C THR A 453 -17.03 12.62 12.36
N ALA A 454 -17.29 13.41 11.32
CA ALA A 454 -18.62 13.83 10.87
C ALA A 454 -19.12 13.07 9.61
N SER A 455 -18.52 11.94 9.24
CA SER A 455 -18.84 11.24 7.98
C SER A 455 -20.24 10.62 7.93
N ASN A 456 -20.84 10.31 9.08
CA ASN A 456 -22.22 9.86 9.24
C ASN A 456 -22.66 9.99 10.71
N ASP A 457 -23.94 9.73 10.99
CA ASP A 457 -24.51 9.77 12.34
C ASP A 457 -24.43 8.44 13.11
N ASP A 458 -23.97 7.36 12.48
CA ASP A 458 -23.87 6.04 13.13
C ASP A 458 -22.76 6.07 14.20
N ARG A 459 -23.14 5.76 15.44
CA ARG A 459 -22.27 5.75 16.62
C ARG A 459 -21.57 4.42 16.84
N THR A 460 -21.93 3.39 16.07
CA THR A 460 -21.32 2.05 16.13
C THR A 460 -20.09 1.93 15.23
N ILE A 461 -19.90 2.90 14.33
CA ILE A 461 -18.79 2.94 13.37
C ILE A 461 -17.59 3.69 13.97
N ASN A 462 -16.40 3.12 13.81
CA ASN A 462 -15.16 3.80 14.12
C ASN A 462 -14.87 4.89 13.08
N LYS A 463 -14.85 6.14 13.55
CA LYS A 463 -14.65 7.35 12.76
C LYS A 463 -13.35 8.07 13.11
N CYS A 464 -12.38 7.36 13.68
CA CYS A 464 -11.06 7.88 13.97
C CYS A 464 -10.46 8.54 12.70
N PRO A 465 -9.97 9.78 12.77
CA PRO A 465 -9.25 10.39 11.66
C PRO A 465 -8.04 9.56 11.24
N ASP A 466 -7.69 9.63 9.96
CA ASP A 466 -6.45 9.06 9.42
C ASP A 466 -5.51 10.18 9.02
N ALA A 467 -4.20 10.01 9.24
CA ALA A 467 -3.22 11.04 8.89
C ALA A 467 -1.88 10.44 8.47
N GLY A 468 -1.16 11.19 7.64
CA GLY A 468 0.20 10.84 7.26
C GLY A 468 1.06 12.07 6.95
N PRO A 469 2.38 11.98 7.14
CA PRO A 469 3.28 13.10 6.90
C PRO A 469 3.41 13.40 5.41
N PHE A 470 3.41 14.67 5.05
CA PHE A 470 3.56 15.15 3.68
C PHE A 470 4.10 16.58 3.65
N THR A 471 5.04 16.86 2.76
CA THR A 471 5.56 18.22 2.54
C THR A 471 5.58 18.58 1.07
N LEU A 472 5.59 19.89 0.77
CA LEU A 472 5.84 20.42 -0.56
C LEU A 472 7.33 20.78 -0.68
N LEU A 473 7.97 20.31 -1.75
CA LEU A 473 9.35 20.65 -2.07
C LEU A 473 9.45 22.08 -2.60
N ALA A 474 10.45 22.81 -2.14
CA ALA A 474 10.85 24.09 -2.69
C ALA A 474 11.80 23.85 -3.86
N LEU A 475 11.37 24.18 -5.07
CA LEU A 475 12.06 23.90 -6.33
C LEU A 475 12.60 25.19 -6.95
N THR A 476 13.78 25.11 -7.55
CA THR A 476 14.34 26.20 -8.37
C THR A 476 13.76 26.12 -9.78
N ARG A 477 13.29 27.24 -10.33
CA ARG A 477 12.89 27.34 -11.74
C ARG A 477 14.09 27.70 -12.63
N PRO A 478 14.57 26.79 -13.50
CA PRO A 478 15.71 27.07 -14.38
C PRO A 478 15.41 28.20 -15.38
N ASP A 479 14.13 28.42 -15.69
CA ASP A 479 13.63 29.39 -16.67
C ASP A 479 13.37 30.79 -16.08
N ALA A 480 13.42 30.96 -14.75
CA ALA A 480 13.02 32.19 -14.06
C ALA A 480 14.12 32.83 -13.19
N GLY A 481 15.39 32.48 -13.40
CA GLY A 481 16.52 33.15 -12.73
C GLY A 481 16.67 32.83 -11.24
N ASP A 482 16.63 31.55 -10.89
CA ASP A 482 16.78 31.00 -9.53
C ASP A 482 15.64 31.31 -8.55
N GLU A 483 14.45 31.69 -9.04
CA GLU A 483 13.26 31.80 -8.21
C GLU A 483 12.92 30.43 -7.57
N VAL A 484 12.79 30.42 -6.24
CA VAL A 484 12.37 29.25 -5.47
C VAL A 484 10.87 29.32 -5.23
N ILE A 485 10.16 28.31 -5.72
CA ILE A 485 8.72 28.16 -5.51
C ILE A 485 8.42 26.79 -4.91
N TRP A 486 7.34 26.69 -4.14
CA TRP A 486 6.85 25.38 -3.75
C TRP A 486 6.28 24.65 -4.97
N GLU A 487 6.53 23.35 -5.06
CA GLU A 487 5.83 22.51 -6.02
C GLU A 487 4.31 22.60 -5.78
N LYS A 488 3.54 22.40 -6.84
CA LYS A 488 2.09 22.33 -6.68
C LYS A 488 1.71 21.09 -5.90
N LEU A 489 0.70 21.20 -5.03
CA LEU A 489 0.02 20.05 -4.48
C LEU A 489 -0.84 19.42 -5.59
N ARG A 490 -0.52 18.19 -5.97
CA ARG A 490 -1.27 17.40 -6.96
C ARG A 490 -1.98 16.29 -6.22
N VAL A 491 -3.31 16.32 -6.22
CA VAL A 491 -4.11 15.33 -5.50
C VAL A 491 -4.97 14.54 -6.48
N ARG A 492 -5.00 13.22 -6.31
CA ARG A 492 -6.01 12.34 -6.92
C ARG A 492 -6.76 11.61 -5.82
N ILE A 493 -8.08 11.66 -5.85
CA ILE A 493 -8.95 11.04 -4.85
C ILE A 493 -9.90 10.11 -5.58
N PHE A 494 -9.95 8.86 -5.15
CA PHE A 494 -10.89 7.87 -5.65
C PHE A 494 -11.88 7.53 -4.55
N SER A 495 -13.15 7.61 -4.90
CA SER A 495 -14.26 7.17 -4.09
C SER A 495 -14.84 5.94 -4.77
N ASP A 496 -15.00 4.83 -4.07
CA ASP A 496 -15.67 3.63 -4.59
C ASP A 496 -16.47 2.94 -3.48
N GLY A 497 -17.80 3.13 -3.49
CA GLY A 497 -18.65 2.71 -2.39
C GLY A 497 -18.20 3.33 -1.07
N ASP A 498 -17.82 2.51 -0.09
CA ASP A 498 -17.31 2.99 1.19
C ASP A 498 -15.81 3.31 1.17
N ILE A 499 -15.07 2.98 0.11
CA ILE A 499 -13.62 3.17 0.05
C ILE A 499 -13.28 4.58 -0.41
N LEU A 500 -12.27 5.18 0.22
CA LEU A 500 -11.65 6.43 -0.19
C LEU A 500 -10.13 6.27 -0.26
N GLU A 501 -9.54 6.49 -1.43
CA GLU A 501 -8.08 6.45 -1.64
C GLU A 501 -7.55 7.80 -2.12
N ILE A 502 -6.60 8.36 -1.39
CA ILE A 502 -6.02 9.69 -1.62
C ILE A 502 -4.55 9.52 -2.03
N PHE A 503 -4.17 10.08 -3.17
CA PHE A 503 -2.81 10.12 -3.67
C PHE A 503 -2.33 11.56 -3.77
N ALA A 504 -1.10 11.85 -3.32
CA ALA A 504 -0.50 13.18 -3.46
C ALA A 504 0.95 13.13 -3.97
N ASN A 505 1.22 13.93 -5.02
CA ASN A 505 2.53 14.13 -5.66
C ASN A 505 3.34 12.86 -5.94
N ASP A 506 2.66 11.75 -6.28
CA ASP A 506 3.24 10.43 -6.55
C ASP A 506 4.16 9.88 -5.44
N ARG A 507 3.99 10.32 -4.18
CA ARG A 507 4.82 9.88 -3.04
C ARG A 507 4.08 9.80 -1.71
N PHE A 508 2.77 10.00 -1.74
CA PHE A 508 1.89 9.89 -0.59
C PHE A 508 0.63 9.15 -1.00
N VAL A 509 0.23 8.18 -0.18
CA VAL A 509 -1.04 7.47 -0.32
C VAL A 509 -1.69 7.30 1.05
N LEU A 510 -3.01 7.42 1.09
CA LEU A 510 -3.83 7.08 2.25
C LEU A 510 -5.13 6.45 1.75
N ALA A 511 -5.34 5.17 2.06
CA ALA A 511 -6.60 4.47 1.82
C ALA A 511 -7.38 4.32 3.13
N THR A 512 -8.68 4.61 3.13
CA THR A 512 -9.54 4.49 4.32
C THR A 512 -10.99 4.15 3.95
N MET A 513 -11.80 3.86 4.95
CA MET A 513 -13.22 3.55 4.84
C MET A 513 -14.07 4.75 5.29
N VAL A 514 -15.10 5.10 4.53
CA VAL A 514 -16.06 6.17 4.79
C VAL A 514 -17.47 5.63 4.54
N TYR A 515 -18.07 5.06 5.57
CA TYR A 515 -19.36 4.37 5.48
C TYR A 515 -20.49 5.33 5.15
N SER A 516 -21.07 5.12 3.98
CA SER A 516 -22.13 5.96 3.42
C SER A 516 -23.37 5.09 3.20
N GLU A 517 -23.92 4.52 4.29
CA GLU A 517 -24.98 3.49 4.28
C GLU A 517 -26.19 3.82 3.39
N ASN A 518 -26.45 5.10 3.16
CA ASN A 518 -27.51 5.61 2.28
C ASN A 518 -27.01 6.76 1.41
N TYR A 519 -25.99 6.50 0.60
CA TYR A 519 -25.48 7.50 -0.34
C TYR A 519 -26.62 8.08 -1.19
N SER A 520 -26.74 9.40 -1.18
CA SER A 520 -27.68 10.16 -2.01
C SER A 520 -26.99 11.39 -2.58
N PRO A 521 -27.50 11.97 -3.69
CA PRO A 521 -26.94 13.22 -4.24
C PRO A 521 -26.94 14.39 -3.24
N ASP A 522 -27.84 14.38 -2.26
CA ASP A 522 -27.88 15.39 -1.19
C ASP A 522 -26.66 15.30 -0.25
N MET A 523 -26.08 14.10 -0.14
CA MET A 523 -24.83 13.82 0.58
C MET A 523 -23.62 13.71 -0.36
N GLY A 524 -23.79 14.04 -1.64
CA GLY A 524 -22.76 13.94 -2.67
C GLY A 524 -21.90 15.20 -2.84
N GLY A 525 -21.95 16.15 -1.91
CA GLY A 525 -21.23 17.42 -2.04
C GLY A 525 -19.71 17.24 -2.13
N ILE A 526 -19.08 18.01 -3.02
CA ILE A 526 -17.63 18.21 -3.07
C ILE A 526 -17.34 19.71 -3.04
N THR A 527 -16.65 20.18 -1.99
CA THR A 527 -16.30 21.60 -1.80
C THR A 527 -14.79 21.74 -1.58
N ALA A 528 -14.14 22.56 -2.41
CA ALA A 528 -12.76 22.96 -2.19
C ALA A 528 -12.69 24.05 -1.10
N PHE A 529 -11.66 24.02 -0.26
CA PHE A 529 -11.44 25.05 0.76
C PHE A 529 -9.97 25.38 0.96
N ALA A 530 -9.71 26.57 1.51
CA ALA A 530 -8.42 26.95 2.06
C ALA A 530 -8.58 27.89 3.27
N THR A 531 -7.56 27.94 4.12
CA THR A 531 -7.44 28.84 5.26
C THR A 531 -6.10 29.56 5.26
N GLY A 532 -6.05 30.73 5.92
CA GLY A 532 -4.90 31.65 5.88
C GLY A 532 -5.14 32.81 4.91
N ASP A 533 -4.09 33.29 4.26
CA ASP A 533 -4.22 34.30 3.19
C ASP A 533 -4.84 33.66 1.95
N ILE A 534 -6.03 34.11 1.56
CA ILE A 534 -6.76 33.59 0.40
C ILE A 534 -5.99 33.72 -0.92
N ASN A 535 -5.06 34.68 -1.04
CA ASN A 535 -4.24 34.86 -2.23
C ASN A 535 -3.04 33.91 -2.29
N SER A 536 -2.76 33.20 -1.20
CA SER A 536 -1.68 32.23 -1.11
C SER A 536 -2.04 30.86 -1.70
N VAL A 537 -3.28 30.66 -2.14
CA VAL A 537 -3.76 29.41 -2.75
C VAL A 537 -4.46 29.68 -4.07
N SER A 538 -4.16 28.86 -5.07
CA SER A 538 -4.88 28.85 -6.34
C SER A 538 -5.15 27.41 -6.76
N PHE A 539 -6.42 27.03 -6.88
CA PHE A 539 -6.85 25.79 -7.51
C PHE A 539 -6.75 26.00 -9.03
N GLU A 540 -5.67 25.51 -9.63
CA GLU A 540 -5.38 25.75 -11.05
C GLU A 540 -6.18 24.82 -11.96
N THR A 541 -6.36 23.57 -11.55
CA THR A 541 -7.26 22.61 -12.19
C THR A 541 -7.98 21.82 -11.12
N VAL A 542 -9.27 21.55 -11.34
CA VAL A 542 -10.05 20.58 -10.57
C VAL A 542 -10.99 19.89 -11.55
N LYS A 543 -10.88 18.56 -11.63
CA LYS A 543 -11.72 17.71 -12.46
C LYS A 543 -12.36 16.63 -11.60
N VAL A 544 -13.63 16.35 -11.82
CA VAL A 544 -14.38 15.28 -11.18
C VAL A 544 -15.03 14.42 -12.25
N TRP A 545 -14.75 13.11 -12.23
CA TRP A 545 -15.43 12.10 -13.04
C TRP A 545 -16.36 11.32 -12.14
N ASP A 546 -17.67 11.57 -12.29
CA ASP A 546 -18.73 11.00 -11.48
C ASP A 546 -19.42 9.82 -12.20
N GLY A 547 -19.85 8.83 -11.42
CA GLY A 547 -20.46 7.61 -11.93
C GLY A 547 -19.46 6.73 -12.67
N LEU A 548 -18.25 6.57 -12.11
CA LEU A 548 -17.28 5.62 -12.64
C LEU A 548 -17.86 4.22 -12.58
N ASP A 549 -17.82 3.52 -13.71
CA ASP A 549 -18.33 2.17 -13.82
C ASP A 549 -17.52 1.37 -14.85
N VAL A 550 -17.41 0.07 -14.64
CA VAL A 550 -16.73 -0.86 -15.53
C VAL A 550 -17.69 -1.38 -16.63
N LYS A 551 -18.91 -0.81 -16.74
CA LYS A 551 -20.01 -1.18 -17.66
C LYS A 551 -19.62 -1.52 -19.11
N TYR A 552 -18.50 -0.99 -19.63
CA TYR A 552 -17.99 -1.33 -20.95
C TYR A 552 -16.92 -2.42 -20.88
N ILE A 553 -17.33 -3.68 -20.88
CA ILE A 553 -16.79 -4.81 -21.66
C ILE A 553 -17.75 -5.98 -21.43
N THR A 554 -18.72 -6.09 -22.32
CA THR A 554 -19.59 -7.26 -22.46
C THR A 554 -18.74 -8.53 -22.53
N LYS A 555 -19.27 -9.63 -21.96
CA LYS A 555 -18.82 -11.00 -22.22
C LYS A 555 -18.52 -11.16 -23.72
N GLU A 556 -17.25 -11.15 -24.10
CA GLU A 556 -16.85 -11.89 -25.30
C GLU A 556 -17.09 -13.35 -24.97
N THR A 557 -18.09 -13.89 -25.67
CA THR A 557 -18.55 -15.28 -25.71
C THR A 557 -17.42 -16.26 -25.95
#